data_AF-A0A537V8R8-F1
#
_entry.id   AF-A0A537V8R8-F1
#
_cell.length_a   1.000
_cell.length_b   1.000
_cell.length_c   1.000
_cell.angle_alpha   90.00
_cell.angle_beta   90.00
_cell.angle_gamma   90.00
#
_symmetry.space_group_name_H-M   'P 1'
#
loop_
_entity.id
_entity.type
_entity.pdbx_description
1 polymer ?
#
loop_
_entity_poly.entity_id
_entity_poly.type
_entity_poly.pdbx_seq_one_letter_code
_entity_poly.pdbx_strand_id
1 'polypeptide(L)'
;MVRLHCASGWERLLIPAFVWFFFMLYPPRWVADPNSRTAAAAGGCMVIRHDALERIGGIDSIRGEIIDDCALARRVKANGRVWLGIARGTESIREYGSWRPIWDMIARCAFAQLGYSALALIGMVLVLTVIFVMPPLLLLSGSPAAMALGGAVWLAMGLVYVPILRFYRCPVLLAPLLPLIALFYTAATIGSAVQFWRGRGGSWKGRYQAAAP
;
A
#
# COMPACT_ATOMS: atom_id res chain seq x y z
N MET A 1 12.06 3.57 -2.57
CA MET A 1 10.86 3.84 -3.39
C MET A 1 11.11 5.04 -4.28
N VAL A 2 10.98 4.86 -5.59
CA VAL A 2 11.02 5.95 -6.57
C VAL A 2 9.76 6.81 -6.45
N ARG A 3 9.81 8.07 -6.91
CA ARG A 3 8.59 8.88 -7.01
C ARG A 3 7.72 8.33 -8.14
N LEU A 4 6.53 7.84 -7.82
CA LEU A 4 5.59 7.33 -8.84
C LEU A 4 5.09 8.44 -9.76
N HIS A 5 4.73 8.08 -11.00
CA HIS A 5 4.09 9.02 -11.93
C HIS A 5 2.78 9.54 -11.34
N CYS A 6 2.55 10.85 -11.41
CA CYS A 6 1.41 11.49 -10.78
C CYS A 6 1.02 12.79 -11.51
N ALA A 7 0.44 12.66 -12.70
CA ALA A 7 0.06 13.78 -13.55
C ALA A 7 -1.46 13.93 -13.69
N SER A 8 -2.17 12.83 -13.96
CA SER A 8 -3.62 12.85 -14.21
C SER A 8 -4.44 13.09 -12.94
N GLY A 9 -5.70 13.51 -13.07
CA GLY A 9 -6.59 13.72 -11.93
C GLY A 9 -6.75 12.47 -11.05
N TRP A 10 -6.89 11.29 -11.68
CA TRP A 10 -6.95 10.01 -10.99
C TRP A 10 -5.66 9.64 -10.29
N GLU A 11 -4.52 9.93 -10.91
CA GLU A 11 -3.22 9.69 -10.29
C GLU A 11 -2.99 10.60 -9.09
N ARG A 12 -3.32 11.89 -9.20
CA ARG A 12 -3.25 12.86 -8.09
C ARG A 12 -4.15 12.47 -6.92
N LEU A 13 -5.28 11.84 -7.20
CA LEU A 13 -6.20 11.36 -6.18
C LEU A 13 -5.70 10.08 -5.48
N LEU A 14 -5.18 9.11 -6.25
CA LEU A 14 -4.97 7.74 -5.74
C LEU A 14 -3.51 7.38 -5.46
N ILE A 15 -2.53 7.94 -6.18
CA ILE A 15 -1.11 7.57 -6.05
C ILE A 15 -0.48 8.07 -4.74
N PRO A 16 -0.72 9.32 -4.28
CA PRO A 16 -0.19 9.74 -2.98
C PRO A 16 -0.73 8.86 -1.84
N ALA A 17 -2.00 8.46 -1.91
CA ALA A 17 -2.62 7.53 -0.97
C ALA A 17 -1.98 6.14 -1.02
N PHE A 18 -1.67 5.62 -2.22
CA PHE A 18 -0.96 4.34 -2.38
C PHE A 18 0.32 4.33 -1.54
N VAL A 19 1.15 5.36 -1.72
CA VAL A 19 2.44 5.47 -1.05
C VAL A 19 2.27 5.72 0.45
N TRP A 20 1.27 6.49 0.84
CA TRP A 20 0.96 6.74 2.24
C TRP A 20 0.50 5.47 2.97
N PHE A 21 -0.44 4.71 2.41
CA PHE A 21 -0.86 3.42 2.96
C PHE A 21 0.31 2.43 3.01
N PHE A 22 1.16 2.40 1.99
CA PHE A 22 2.36 1.57 1.99
C PHE A 22 3.28 1.90 3.19
N PHE A 23 3.53 3.19 3.46
CA PHE A 23 4.33 3.58 4.63
C PHE A 23 3.62 3.41 5.97
N MET A 24 2.28 3.40 5.99
CA MET A 24 1.51 3.03 7.17
C MET A 24 1.67 1.54 7.51
N LEU A 25 1.67 0.67 6.49
CA LEU A 25 1.94 -0.77 6.64
C LEU A 25 3.42 -1.06 6.92
N TYR A 26 4.31 -0.26 6.34
CA TYR A 26 5.77 -0.44 6.41
C TYR A 26 6.49 0.83 6.84
N PRO A 27 6.40 1.22 8.12
CA PRO A 27 7.11 2.38 8.62
C PRO A 27 8.63 2.23 8.40
N PRO A 28 9.31 3.18 7.72
CA PRO A 28 10.74 3.07 7.42
C PRO A 28 11.64 2.81 8.63
N ARG A 29 11.26 3.38 9.79
CA ARG A 29 11.97 3.15 11.06
C ARG A 29 11.93 1.67 11.49
N TRP A 30 10.78 1.02 11.35
CA TRP A 30 10.64 -0.41 11.67
C TRP A 30 11.32 -1.28 10.63
N VAL A 31 11.31 -0.87 9.35
CA VAL A 31 12.06 -1.58 8.30
C VAL A 31 13.57 -1.55 8.58
N ALA A 32 14.10 -0.41 9.03
CA ALA A 32 15.52 -0.25 9.35
C ALA A 32 15.96 -0.90 10.68
N ASP A 33 15.03 -1.15 11.61
CA ASP A 33 15.31 -1.76 12.90
C ASP A 33 15.57 -3.28 12.75
N PRO A 34 16.77 -3.79 13.10
CA PRO A 34 17.10 -5.21 13.01
C PRO A 34 16.26 -6.08 13.97
N ASN A 35 15.70 -5.50 15.04
CA ASN A 35 14.88 -6.25 16.01
C ASN A 35 13.41 -6.33 15.60
N SER A 36 12.99 -5.55 14.59
CA SER A 36 11.63 -5.57 14.08
C SER A 36 11.46 -6.63 12.98
N ARG A 37 10.34 -7.35 13.03
CA ARG A 37 9.95 -8.32 11.97
C ARG A 37 9.48 -7.64 10.68
N THR A 38 9.22 -6.33 10.71
CA THR A 38 8.75 -5.58 9.54
C THR A 38 9.85 -5.50 8.48
N ALA A 39 9.63 -6.09 7.31
CA ALA A 39 10.53 -5.98 6.17
C ALA A 39 9.73 -5.58 4.93
N ALA A 40 10.22 -4.56 4.23
CA ALA A 40 9.66 -4.14 2.97
C ALA A 40 10.76 -3.53 2.10
N ALA A 41 10.61 -3.72 0.80
CA ALA A 41 11.22 -2.90 -0.22
C ALA A 41 10.10 -2.42 -1.13
N ALA A 42 10.34 -1.30 -1.80
CA ALA A 42 9.44 -0.83 -2.85
C ALA A 42 10.26 -0.79 -4.13
N GLY A 43 9.78 -1.50 -5.14
CA GLY A 43 10.43 -1.63 -6.45
C GLY A 43 10.67 -0.30 -7.19
N GLY A 44 11.13 -0.42 -8.42
CA GLY A 44 11.58 0.69 -9.28
C GLY A 44 13.07 0.91 -9.21
N CYS A 45 13.66 0.93 -8.01
CA CYS A 45 15.12 0.94 -7.83
C CYS A 45 15.49 0.27 -6.51
N MET A 46 16.26 -0.80 -6.57
CA MET A 46 16.77 -1.53 -5.41
C MET A 46 18.26 -1.79 -5.60
N VAL A 47 19.04 -1.60 -4.52
CA VAL A 47 20.47 -1.89 -4.50
C VAL A 47 20.71 -2.89 -3.38
N ILE A 48 21.35 -4.00 -3.71
CA ILE A 48 21.68 -5.09 -2.79
C ILE A 48 23.15 -5.44 -2.93
N ARG A 49 23.80 -5.77 -1.81
CA ARG A 49 25.17 -6.29 -1.85
C ARG A 49 25.17 -7.70 -2.42
N HIS A 50 26.18 -8.02 -3.24
CA HIS A 50 26.31 -9.32 -3.89
C HIS A 50 26.26 -10.48 -2.89
N ASP A 51 27.08 -10.39 -1.84
CA ASP A 51 27.17 -11.40 -0.78
C ASP A 51 25.84 -11.60 -0.04
N ALA A 52 25.06 -10.53 0.15
CA ALA A 52 23.73 -10.61 0.76
C ALA A 52 22.71 -11.32 -0.15
N LEU A 53 22.80 -11.12 -1.47
CA LEU A 53 21.95 -11.79 -2.45
C LEU A 53 22.30 -13.29 -2.57
N GLU A 54 23.59 -13.64 -2.57
CA GLU A 54 24.04 -15.03 -2.58
C GLU A 54 23.59 -15.80 -1.35
N ARG A 55 23.73 -15.20 -0.15
CA ARG A 55 23.32 -15.82 1.12
C ARG A 55 21.85 -16.24 1.17
N ILE A 56 20.98 -15.54 0.45
CA ILE A 56 19.54 -15.85 0.41
C ILE A 56 19.17 -16.82 -0.73
N GLY A 57 20.15 -17.28 -1.52
CA GLY A 57 19.92 -18.17 -2.67
C GLY A 57 19.58 -17.42 -3.97
N GLY A 58 19.98 -16.15 -4.10
CA GLY A 58 19.75 -15.36 -5.30
C GLY A 58 18.28 -15.01 -5.54
N ILE A 59 17.96 -14.61 -6.77
CA ILE A 59 16.59 -14.26 -7.19
C ILE A 59 15.67 -15.49 -7.23
N ASP A 60 16.22 -16.69 -7.43
CA ASP A 60 15.45 -17.93 -7.43
C ASP A 60 14.70 -18.16 -6.11
N SER A 61 15.22 -17.62 -5.01
CA SER A 61 14.60 -17.70 -3.68
C SER A 61 13.22 -17.04 -3.58
N ILE A 62 12.90 -16.12 -4.50
CA ILE A 62 11.64 -15.33 -4.54
C ILE A 62 10.84 -15.57 -5.82
N ARG A 63 11.20 -16.57 -6.64
CA ARG A 63 10.58 -16.79 -7.98
C ARG A 63 9.06 -16.99 -7.99
N GLY A 64 8.50 -17.44 -6.87
CA GLY A 64 7.05 -17.70 -6.70
C GLY A 64 6.28 -16.55 -6.03
N GLU A 65 6.95 -15.45 -5.69
CA GLU A 65 6.35 -14.36 -4.92
C GLU A 65 5.66 -13.37 -5.85
N ILE A 66 4.40 -13.04 -5.57
CA ILE A 66 3.68 -11.99 -6.29
C ILE A 66 4.27 -10.61 -5.99
N ILE A 67 4.72 -10.41 -4.74
CA ILE A 67 5.33 -9.19 -4.22
C ILE A 67 6.80 -9.49 -3.97
N ASP A 68 7.56 -9.52 -5.06
CA ASP A 68 8.97 -9.89 -5.13
C ASP A 68 9.86 -8.95 -4.31
N ASP A 69 9.62 -7.64 -4.35
CA ASP A 69 10.37 -6.63 -3.60
C ASP A 69 10.30 -6.85 -2.07
N CYS A 70 9.10 -7.00 -1.51
CA CYS A 70 8.91 -7.25 -0.10
C CYS A 70 9.37 -8.65 0.30
N ALA A 71 9.24 -9.64 -0.59
CA ALA A 71 9.80 -10.97 -0.35
C ALA A 71 11.33 -10.94 -0.27
N LEU A 72 11.99 -10.23 -1.19
CA LEU A 72 13.44 -10.02 -1.17
C LEU A 72 13.86 -9.37 0.15
N ALA A 73 13.18 -8.29 0.54
CA ALA A 73 13.44 -7.61 1.82
C ALA A 73 13.28 -8.55 3.03
N ARG A 74 12.23 -9.37 3.08
CA ARG A 74 12.03 -10.36 4.15
C ARG A 74 13.19 -11.36 4.22
N ARG A 75 13.61 -11.91 3.08
CA ARG A 75 14.73 -12.87 3.03
C ARG A 75 16.05 -12.25 3.46
N VAL A 76 16.36 -11.04 3.00
CA VAL A 76 17.57 -10.31 3.40
C VAL A 76 17.55 -9.96 4.89
N LYS A 77 16.41 -9.48 5.41
CA LYS A 77 16.30 -9.03 6.80
C LYS A 77 16.49 -10.16 7.82
N ALA A 78 16.20 -11.41 7.45
CA ALA A 78 16.43 -12.57 8.31
C ALA A 78 17.89 -12.71 8.77
N ASN A 79 18.87 -12.23 7.98
CA ASN A 79 20.30 -12.34 8.27
C ASN A 79 21.05 -11.03 7.96
N GLY A 80 20.36 -9.89 7.99
CA GLY A 80 20.92 -8.63 7.50
C GLY A 80 20.07 -7.41 7.81
N ARG A 81 20.45 -6.27 7.23
CA ARG A 81 19.73 -5.01 7.38
C ARG A 81 19.08 -4.61 6.08
N VAL A 82 17.87 -4.06 6.18
CA VAL A 82 17.14 -3.49 5.04
C VAL A 82 16.88 -2.03 5.36
N TRP A 83 17.02 -1.17 4.36
CA TRP A 83 16.62 0.23 4.46
C TRP A 83 15.60 0.54 3.38
N LEU A 84 14.55 1.25 3.77
CA LEU A 84 13.51 1.73 2.89
C LEU A 84 13.43 3.24 3.02
N GLY A 85 13.58 3.94 1.91
CA GLY A 85 13.39 5.40 1.86
C GLY A 85 12.80 5.85 0.54
N ILE A 86 12.42 7.12 0.49
CA ILE A 86 11.90 7.77 -0.71
C ILE A 86 13.07 8.42 -1.45
N ALA A 87 13.29 8.00 -2.69
CA ALA A 87 14.31 8.58 -3.54
C ALA A 87 13.79 9.89 -4.15
N ARG A 88 14.57 10.98 -4.02
CA ARG A 88 14.21 12.31 -4.53
C ARG A 88 14.65 12.57 -5.97
N GLY A 89 15.59 11.79 -6.50
CA GLY A 89 16.17 11.95 -7.83
C GLY A 89 15.76 10.90 -8.85
N THR A 90 14.82 10.01 -8.51
CA THR A 90 14.37 8.92 -9.40
C THR A 90 12.86 8.90 -9.48
N GLU A 91 12.34 8.79 -10.70
CA GLU A 91 10.91 8.86 -10.99
C GLU A 91 10.49 7.66 -11.83
N SER A 92 9.26 7.18 -11.61
CA SER A 92 8.67 6.15 -12.44
C SER A 92 8.10 6.78 -13.72
N ILE A 93 8.41 6.19 -14.87
CA ILE A 93 7.82 6.54 -16.17
C ILE A 93 6.51 5.79 -16.44
N ARG A 94 6.02 4.99 -15.48
CA ARG A 94 4.80 4.20 -15.65
C ARG A 94 3.58 5.09 -15.45
N GLU A 95 2.94 5.44 -16.55
CA GLU A 95 1.65 6.15 -16.53
C GLU A 95 0.49 5.20 -16.22
N TYR A 96 -0.51 5.70 -15.50
CA TYR A 96 -1.77 4.99 -15.23
C TYR A 96 -2.93 5.61 -15.99
N GLY A 97 -2.97 6.95 -16.09
CA GLY A 97 -3.97 7.72 -16.86
C GLY A 97 -5.38 7.73 -16.25
N SER A 98 -5.88 6.59 -15.74
CA SER A 98 -7.23 6.43 -15.17
C SER A 98 -7.21 5.61 -13.87
N TRP A 99 -8.38 5.48 -13.23
CA TRP A 99 -8.53 4.70 -11.99
C TRP A 99 -8.31 3.19 -12.18
N ARG A 100 -8.62 2.64 -13.37
CA ARG A 100 -8.67 1.19 -13.59
C ARG A 100 -7.28 0.52 -13.50
N PRO A 101 -6.21 1.05 -14.13
CA PRO A 101 -4.88 0.49 -13.95
C PRO A 101 -4.35 0.56 -12.51
N ILE A 102 -4.80 1.55 -11.72
CA ILE A 102 -4.46 1.67 -10.30
C ILE A 102 -5.21 0.60 -9.49
N TRP A 103 -6.50 0.40 -9.78
CA TRP A 103 -7.28 -0.71 -9.23
C TRP A 103 -6.62 -2.04 -9.52
N ASP A 104 -6.28 -2.32 -10.78
CA ASP A 104 -5.69 -3.59 -11.21
C ASP A 104 -4.31 -3.81 -10.55
N MET A 105 -3.54 -2.74 -10.33
CA MET A 105 -2.28 -2.80 -9.58
C MET A 105 -2.50 -3.27 -8.13
N ILE A 106 -3.50 -2.72 -7.43
CA ILE A 106 -3.81 -3.08 -6.04
C ILE A 106 -4.41 -4.49 -5.99
N ALA A 107 -5.41 -4.75 -6.84
CA ALA A 107 -6.14 -6.01 -6.86
C ALA A 107 -5.24 -7.20 -7.24
N ARG A 108 -4.13 -6.97 -7.93
CA ARG A 108 -3.13 -8.01 -8.21
C ARG A 108 -2.50 -8.59 -6.94
N CYS A 109 -2.18 -7.75 -5.95
CA CYS A 109 -1.32 -8.17 -4.83
C CYS A 109 -1.93 -8.01 -3.42
N ALA A 110 -3.02 -7.28 -3.26
CA ALA A 110 -3.54 -6.94 -1.93
C ALA A 110 -3.91 -8.17 -1.08
N PHE A 111 -4.50 -9.22 -1.65
CA PHE A 111 -4.82 -10.42 -0.87
C PHE A 111 -3.59 -11.31 -0.60
N ALA A 112 -2.62 -11.33 -1.53
CA ALA A 112 -1.33 -11.97 -1.31
C ALA A 112 -0.56 -11.30 -0.15
N GLN A 113 -0.65 -9.97 -0.04
CA GLN A 113 -0.11 -9.19 1.07
C GLN A 113 -0.71 -9.59 2.43
N LEU A 114 -1.95 -10.08 2.45
CA LEU A 114 -2.63 -10.60 3.64
C LEU A 114 -2.38 -12.10 3.86
N GLY A 115 -1.44 -12.70 3.12
CA GLY A 115 -1.13 -14.13 3.20
C GLY A 115 -2.30 -15.02 2.78
N TYR A 116 -3.18 -14.52 1.91
CA TYR A 116 -4.42 -15.21 1.51
C TYR A 116 -5.35 -15.59 2.67
N SER A 117 -5.24 -14.91 3.82
CA SER A 117 -6.06 -15.17 4.99
C SER A 117 -7.36 -14.38 4.95
N ALA A 118 -8.50 -15.08 4.92
CA ALA A 118 -9.83 -14.46 5.01
C ALA A 118 -10.02 -13.68 6.32
N LEU A 119 -9.45 -14.17 7.43
CA LEU A 119 -9.49 -13.48 8.72
C LEU A 119 -8.69 -12.18 8.67
N ALA A 120 -7.50 -12.19 8.06
CA ALA A 120 -6.71 -10.97 7.87
C ALA A 120 -7.42 -9.96 6.96
N LEU A 121 -8.15 -10.44 5.94
CA LEU A 121 -8.98 -9.59 5.09
C LEU A 121 -10.11 -8.92 5.89
N ILE A 122 -10.88 -9.67 6.66
CA ILE A 122 -11.94 -9.12 7.52
C ILE A 122 -11.34 -8.08 8.48
N GLY A 123 -10.24 -8.41 9.15
CA GLY A 123 -9.53 -7.49 10.04
C GLY A 123 -9.10 -6.21 9.32
N MET A 124 -8.52 -6.32 8.12
CA MET A 124 -8.11 -5.16 7.33
C MET A 124 -9.30 -4.29 6.93
N VAL A 125 -10.40 -4.89 6.46
CA VAL A 125 -11.63 -4.16 6.10
C VAL A 125 -12.20 -3.41 7.31
N LEU A 126 -12.24 -4.07 8.49
CA LEU A 126 -12.70 -3.45 9.73
C LEU A 126 -11.79 -2.28 10.14
N VAL A 127 -10.48 -2.47 10.14
CA VAL A 127 -9.51 -1.42 10.48
C VAL A 127 -9.65 -0.21 9.54
N LEU A 128 -9.73 -0.44 8.23
CA LEU A 128 -9.90 0.65 7.25
C LEU A 128 -11.25 1.36 7.43
N THR A 129 -12.32 0.62 7.73
CA THR A 129 -13.65 1.20 7.98
C THR A 129 -13.64 2.06 9.24
N VAL A 130 -13.08 1.55 10.34
CA VAL A 130 -13.01 2.27 11.62
C VAL A 130 -12.13 3.51 11.52
N ILE A 131 -10.96 3.42 10.87
CA ILE A 131 -10.03 4.55 10.81
C ILE A 131 -10.50 5.61 9.81
N PHE A 132 -10.99 5.22 8.64
CA PHE A 132 -11.23 6.17 7.55
C PHE A 132 -12.70 6.50 7.32
N VAL A 133 -13.62 5.56 7.55
CA VAL A 133 -15.04 5.75 7.21
C VAL A 133 -15.86 6.21 8.41
N MET A 134 -15.59 5.66 9.60
CA MET A 134 -16.34 6.04 10.81
C MET A 134 -16.22 7.53 11.17
N PRO A 135 -15.04 8.19 11.12
CA PRO A 135 -14.92 9.59 11.55
C PRO A 135 -15.86 10.57 10.85
N PRO A 136 -15.99 10.59 9.50
CA PRO A 136 -16.98 11.44 8.85
C PRO A 136 -18.44 11.01 9.15
N LEU A 137 -18.72 9.72 9.37
CA LEU A 137 -20.06 9.26 9.75
C LEU A 137 -20.47 9.74 11.15
N LEU A 138 -19.53 9.87 12.09
CA LEU A 138 -19.81 10.37 13.44
C LEU A 138 -20.31 11.82 13.43
N LEU A 139 -19.98 12.61 12.40
CA LEU A 139 -20.55 13.94 12.19
C LEU A 139 -22.07 13.94 11.98
N LEU A 140 -22.63 12.80 11.57
CA LEU A 140 -24.07 12.61 11.32
C LEU A 140 -24.80 11.99 12.51
N SER A 141 -24.11 11.72 13.62
CA SER A 141 -24.66 10.98 14.77
C SER A 141 -25.66 11.77 15.62
N GLY A 142 -25.72 13.10 15.51
CA GLY A 142 -26.50 13.99 16.38
C GLY A 142 -25.94 14.17 17.80
N SER A 143 -24.99 13.33 18.24
CA SER A 143 -24.32 13.51 19.53
C SER A 143 -23.15 14.50 19.41
N PRO A 144 -23.13 15.62 20.16
CA PRO A 144 -22.06 16.61 20.07
C PRO A 144 -20.67 16.04 20.35
N ALA A 145 -20.56 15.11 21.31
CA ALA A 145 -19.29 14.47 21.65
C ALA A 145 -18.77 13.58 20.52
N ALA A 146 -19.65 12.80 19.90
CA ALA A 146 -19.30 11.94 18.77
C ALA A 146 -18.93 12.77 17.53
N MET A 147 -19.67 13.83 17.24
CA MET A 147 -19.36 14.77 16.16
C MET A 147 -17.99 15.45 16.38
N ALA A 148 -17.71 15.92 17.60
CA ALA A 148 -16.43 16.54 17.92
C ALA A 148 -15.26 15.55 17.74
N LEU A 149 -15.41 14.30 18.21
CA LEU A 149 -14.40 13.26 18.03
C LEU A 149 -14.21 12.90 16.55
N GLY A 150 -15.30 12.70 15.81
CA GLY A 150 -15.27 12.40 14.38
C GLY A 150 -14.59 13.50 13.57
N GLY A 151 -14.94 14.76 13.84
CA GLY A 151 -14.32 15.93 13.22
C GLY A 151 -12.84 16.04 13.55
N ALA A 152 -12.44 15.81 14.81
CA ALA A 152 -11.04 15.85 15.23
C ALA A 152 -10.20 14.76 14.55
N VAL A 153 -10.70 13.52 14.49
CA VAL A 153 -10.00 12.41 13.82
C VAL A 153 -9.93 12.63 12.31
N TRP A 154 -11.01 13.12 11.69
CA TRP A 154 -11.03 13.43 10.25
C TRP A 154 -10.07 14.56 9.89
N LEU A 155 -10.00 15.61 10.71
CA LEU A 155 -9.00 16.66 10.57
C LEU A 155 -7.58 16.11 10.75
N ALA A 156 -7.33 15.33 11.81
CA ALA A 156 -6.02 14.77 12.11
C ALA A 156 -5.50 13.87 10.96
N MET A 157 -6.33 12.96 10.43
CA MET A 157 -5.91 12.14 9.28
C MET A 157 -5.61 12.99 8.05
N GLY A 158 -6.40 14.04 7.81
CA GLY A 158 -6.16 14.99 6.73
C GLY A 158 -4.82 15.70 6.88
N LEU A 159 -4.51 16.21 8.07
CA LEU A 159 -3.26 16.88 8.41
C LEU A 159 -2.04 15.96 8.23
N VAL A 160 -2.13 14.71 8.69
CA VAL A 160 -1.06 13.70 8.56
C VAL A 160 -0.86 13.26 7.10
N TYR A 161 -1.87 13.41 6.25
CA TYR A 161 -1.81 13.12 4.82
C TYR A 161 -1.26 14.27 3.97
N VAL A 162 -1.33 15.53 4.44
CA VAL A 162 -0.80 16.70 3.72
C VAL A 162 0.66 16.56 3.25
N PRO A 163 1.62 16.03 4.05
CA PRO A 163 3.01 15.89 3.61
C PRO A 163 3.17 15.08 2.34
N ILE A 164 2.40 13.98 2.17
CA ILE A 164 2.50 13.17 0.95
C ILE A 164 1.87 13.88 -0.25
N LEU A 165 0.78 14.63 -0.06
CA LEU A 165 0.20 15.47 -1.12
C LEU A 165 1.20 16.53 -1.58
N ARG A 166 1.88 17.20 -0.65
CA ARG A 166 2.93 18.17 -0.98
C ARG A 166 4.13 17.54 -1.68
N PHE A 167 4.54 16.34 -1.26
CA PHE A 167 5.61 15.59 -1.92
C PHE A 167 5.29 15.31 -3.40
N TYR A 168 4.02 15.00 -3.69
CA TYR A 168 3.50 14.81 -5.06
C TYR A 168 3.01 16.10 -5.74
N ARG A 169 3.19 17.28 -5.12
CA ARG A 169 2.70 18.58 -5.63
C ARG A 169 1.19 18.59 -5.95
N CYS A 170 0.41 17.79 -5.22
CA CYS A 170 -1.03 17.70 -5.35
C CYS A 170 -1.73 18.77 -4.49
N PRO A 171 -2.96 19.21 -4.87
CA PRO A 171 -3.73 20.15 -4.06
C PRO A 171 -4.04 19.57 -2.68
N VAL A 172 -3.81 20.36 -1.62
CA VAL A 172 -4.11 19.95 -0.23
C VAL A 172 -5.61 19.75 0.00
N LEU A 173 -6.46 20.35 -0.85
CA LEU A 173 -7.92 20.14 -0.85
C LEU A 173 -8.33 18.69 -1.11
N LEU A 174 -7.41 17.82 -1.56
CA LEU A 174 -7.66 16.39 -1.67
C LEU A 174 -7.62 15.67 -0.31
N ALA A 175 -7.07 16.29 0.75
CA ALA A 175 -6.91 15.62 2.04
C ALA A 175 -8.23 15.19 2.70
N PRO A 176 -9.30 16.01 2.70
CA PRO A 176 -10.61 15.57 3.22
C PRO A 176 -11.23 14.41 2.44
N LEU A 177 -10.79 14.12 1.21
CA LEU A 177 -11.28 13.00 0.39
C LEU A 177 -10.64 11.66 0.77
N LEU A 178 -9.70 11.63 1.73
CA LEU A 178 -9.03 10.40 2.16
C LEU A 178 -9.99 9.26 2.55
N PRO A 179 -11.14 9.48 3.22
CA PRO A 179 -12.15 8.45 3.45
C PRO A 179 -12.67 7.78 2.17
N LEU A 180 -12.95 8.58 1.13
CA LEU A 180 -13.43 8.06 -0.15
C LEU A 180 -12.33 7.29 -0.88
N ILE A 181 -11.09 7.77 -0.79
CA ILE A 181 -9.93 7.06 -1.33
C ILE A 181 -9.74 5.73 -0.59
N ALA A 182 -9.83 5.72 0.75
CA ALA A 182 -9.74 4.49 1.53
C ALA A 182 -10.82 3.47 1.14
N LEU A 183 -12.05 3.90 0.86
CA LEU A 183 -13.10 3.01 0.33
C LEU A 183 -12.71 2.37 -1.00
N PHE A 184 -12.10 3.13 -1.92
CA PHE A 184 -11.58 2.58 -3.17
C PHE A 184 -10.52 1.49 -2.92
N TYR A 185 -9.58 1.72 -2.00
CA TYR A 185 -8.54 0.76 -1.64
C TYR A 185 -9.11 -0.48 -0.93
N THR A 186 -10.09 -0.31 -0.05
CA THR A 186 -10.82 -1.41 0.59
C THR A 186 -11.53 -2.25 -0.46
N ALA A 187 -12.23 -1.62 -1.40
CA ALA A 187 -12.93 -2.31 -2.49
C ALA A 187 -11.94 -3.07 -3.40
N ALA A 188 -10.80 -2.47 -3.74
CA ALA A 188 -9.76 -3.14 -4.53
C ALA A 188 -9.14 -4.33 -3.77
N THR A 189 -8.97 -4.22 -2.45
CA THR A 189 -8.48 -5.29 -1.57
C THR A 189 -9.46 -6.47 -1.53
N ILE A 190 -10.75 -6.20 -1.37
CA ILE A 190 -11.81 -7.22 -1.49
C ILE A 190 -11.82 -7.82 -2.90
N GLY A 191 -11.70 -6.97 -3.93
CA GLY A 191 -11.62 -7.40 -5.32
C GLY A 191 -10.43 -8.33 -5.60
N SER A 192 -9.30 -8.14 -4.90
CA SER A 192 -8.15 -9.05 -4.94
C SER A 192 -8.50 -10.44 -4.41
N ALA A 193 -9.19 -10.51 -3.27
CA ALA A 193 -9.62 -11.77 -2.66
C ALA A 193 -10.65 -12.51 -3.53
N VAL A 194 -11.64 -11.78 -4.05
CA VAL A 194 -12.63 -12.33 -4.98
C VAL A 194 -11.96 -12.90 -6.23
N GLN A 195 -10.96 -12.21 -6.78
CA GLN A 195 -10.21 -12.73 -7.93
C GLN A 195 -9.43 -14.00 -7.58
N PHE A 196 -8.78 -14.04 -6.42
CA PHE A 196 -8.08 -15.23 -5.95
C PHE A 196 -9.01 -16.44 -5.81
N TRP A 197 -10.15 -16.29 -5.14
CA TRP A 197 -11.14 -17.38 -4.99
C TRP A 197 -11.81 -17.79 -6.31
N ARG A 198 -11.78 -16.94 -7.34
CA ARG A 198 -12.22 -17.28 -8.71
C ARG A 198 -11.11 -17.92 -9.56
N GLY A 199 -9.95 -18.26 -8.98
CA GLY A 199 -8.81 -18.81 -9.71
C GLY A 199 -8.09 -17.80 -10.61
N ARG A 200 -8.34 -16.50 -10.42
CA ARG A 200 -7.78 -15.39 -11.21
C ARG A 200 -6.86 -14.49 -10.38
N GLY A 201 -6.30 -15.02 -9.30
CA GLY A 201 -5.42 -14.28 -8.39
C GLY A 201 -4.11 -13.86 -9.08
N GLY A 202 -3.61 -12.69 -8.71
CA GLY A 202 -2.34 -12.19 -9.26
C GLY A 202 -2.38 -11.92 -10.76
N SER A 203 -3.54 -11.58 -11.33
CA SER A 203 -3.68 -11.27 -12.75
C SER A 203 -2.67 -10.21 -13.20
N TRP A 204 -1.82 -10.56 -14.16
CA TRP A 204 -0.80 -9.68 -14.71
C TRP A 204 -0.49 -10.02 -16.16
N LYS A 205 -0.74 -9.06 -17.06
CA LYS A 205 -0.48 -9.18 -18.50
C LYS A 205 -1.01 -10.51 -19.09
N GLY A 206 -2.24 -10.87 -18.73
CA GLY A 206 -2.91 -12.08 -19.22
C GLY A 206 -2.53 -13.39 -18.51
N ARG A 207 -1.70 -13.34 -17.46
CA ARG A 207 -1.32 -14.52 -16.65
C ARG A 207 -1.90 -14.42 -15.24
N TYR A 208 -2.28 -15.55 -14.67
CA TYR A 208 -2.66 -15.66 -13.26
C TYR A 208 -1.50 -16.25 -12.47
N GLN A 209 -1.07 -15.56 -11.41
CA GLN A 209 0.11 -15.92 -10.63
C GLN A 209 -0.25 -16.63 -9.32
N ALA A 210 -1.53 -16.62 -8.93
CA ALA A 210 -2.05 -17.37 -7.81
C ALA A 210 -3.47 -17.87 -8.09
N ALA A 211 -3.73 -19.13 -7.77
CA ALA A 211 -5.07 -19.69 -7.76
C ALA A 211 -5.34 -20.27 -6.37
N ALA A 212 -6.59 -20.20 -5.93
CA ALA A 212 -7.03 -20.97 -4.78
C ALA A 212 -6.85 -22.48 -5.08
N PRO A 213 -6.38 -23.28 -4.12
CA PRO A 213 -6.36 -24.73 -4.24
C PRO A 213 -7.77 -25.31 -4.40
#